data_AF-A0A450RYS1-F1
#
_entry.id   AF-A0A450RYS1-F1
#
_cell.length_a   1.000
_cell.length_b   1.000
_cell.length_c   1.000
_cell.angle_alpha   90.00
_cell.angle_beta   90.00
_cell.angle_gamma   90.00
#
_symmetry.space_group_name_H-M   'P 1'
#
loop_
_entity.id
_entity.type
_entity.pdbx_description
1 polymer ?
#
loop_
_entity_poly.entity_id
_entity_poly.type
_entity_poly.pdbx_seq_one_letter_code
_entity_poly.pdbx_strand_id
1 'polypeptide(L)'
;MERVLNIHIEKLPEGVYLATSDSIQGLVAQGRTVSETLEIARDVARKLIEAREEKKAAFGLPIVGDTFDYPLVIGVRCGPVGRFRLSPNRKKTKKVRFLFRPSGGG
;
A
#
# COMPACT_ATOMS: atom_id res chain seq x y z
N MET A 1 -4.26 16.05 -1.57
CA MET A 1 -3.87 15.67 -2.94
C MET A 1 -3.13 14.35 -2.83
N GLU A 2 -3.67 13.29 -3.41
CA GLU A 2 -3.05 11.97 -3.43
C GLU A 2 -2.31 11.77 -4.76
N ARG A 3 -1.13 11.17 -4.69
CA ARG A 3 -0.24 10.95 -5.85
C ARG A 3 0.20 9.49 -5.88
N VAL A 4 0.33 8.94 -7.08
CA VAL A 4 0.78 7.56 -7.29
C VAL A 4 2.29 7.57 -7.47
N LEU A 5 2.96 6.66 -6.76
CA LEU A 5 4.39 6.44 -6.85
C LEU A 5 4.65 4.98 -7.23
N ASN A 6 5.34 4.78 -8.35
CA ASN A 6 5.72 3.45 -8.80
C ASN A 6 7.02 3.04 -8.10
N ILE A 7 6.96 1.98 -7.30
CA ILE A 7 8.09 1.45 -6.54
C ILE A 7 8.48 0.11 -7.15
N HIS A 8 9.76 -0.07 -7.42
CA HIS A 8 10.36 -1.33 -7.83
C HIS A 8 10.79 -2.10 -6.59
N ILE A 9 10.33 -3.36 -6.47
CA ILE A 9 10.71 -4.24 -5.37
C ILE A 9 11.52 -5.40 -5.94
N GLU A 10 12.70 -5.61 -5.39
CA GLU A 10 13.61 -6.69 -5.75
C GLU A 10 13.96 -7.51 -4.51
N LYS A 11 14.04 -8.83 -4.67
CA LYS A 11 14.53 -9.72 -3.61
C LYS A 11 16.02 -9.97 -3.82
N LEU A 12 16.82 -9.58 -2.84
CA LEU A 12 18.26 -9.74 -2.90
C LEU A 12 18.69 -11.14 -2.42
N PRO A 13 19.88 -11.64 -2.82
CA PRO A 13 20.35 -12.99 -2.45
C PRO A 13 20.56 -13.18 -0.94
N GLU A 14 20.64 -12.09 -0.18
CA GLU A 14 20.73 -12.11 1.28
C GLU A 14 19.38 -12.39 1.98
N GLY A 15 18.30 -12.56 1.22
CA GLY A 15 16.98 -12.93 1.74
C GLY A 15 16.12 -11.74 2.18
N VAL A 16 16.48 -10.53 1.77
CA VAL A 16 15.80 -9.26 2.06
C VAL A 16 15.19 -8.66 0.80
N TYR A 17 14.21 -7.77 0.97
CA TYR A 17 13.56 -7.04 -0.11
C TYR A 17 14.05 -5.60 -0.14
N LEU A 18 14.50 -5.16 -1.31
CA LEU A 18 14.89 -3.79 -1.61
C LEU A 18 13.78 -3.10 -2.41
N ALA A 19 13.39 -1.91 -1.97
CA ALA A 19 12.50 -1.02 -2.70
C ALA A 19 13.26 0.20 -3.19
N THR A 20 13.17 0.45 -4.50
CA THR A 20 13.72 1.64 -5.17
C THR A 20 12.63 2.28 -6.04
N SER A 21 12.84 3.53 -6.44
CA SER A 21 11.89 4.23 -7.31
C SER A 21 12.60 5.22 -8.21
N ASP A 22 12.36 5.15 -9.51
CA ASP A 22 12.92 6.09 -10.49
C ASP A 22 12.29 7.49 -10.37
N SER A 23 11.06 7.58 -9.86
CA SER A 23 10.34 8.85 -9.74
C SER A 23 10.83 9.72 -8.57
N ILE A 24 11.43 9.11 -7.54
CA ILE A 24 11.95 9.81 -6.36
C ILE A 24 13.38 9.37 -6.14
N GLN A 25 14.31 10.20 -6.63
CA GLN A 25 15.72 10.00 -6.38
C GLN A 25 16.02 9.96 -4.87
N GLY A 26 16.79 8.96 -4.45
CA GLY A 26 17.15 8.74 -3.05
C GLY A 26 16.14 7.89 -2.28
N LEU A 27 15.02 7.48 -2.88
CA LEU A 27 14.13 6.50 -2.27
C LEU A 27 14.77 5.12 -2.35
N VAL A 28 15.29 4.67 -1.21
CA VAL A 28 15.78 3.33 -0.99
C VAL A 28 15.24 2.83 0.35
N ALA A 29 14.59 1.68 0.34
CA ALA A 29 14.05 1.05 1.54
C ALA A 29 14.33 -0.45 1.52
N GLN A 30 14.59 -1.04 2.68
CA GLN A 30 14.89 -2.46 2.81
C GLN A 30 14.07 -3.07 3.95
N GLY A 31 13.61 -4.30 3.76
CA GLY A 31 12.82 -5.03 4.75
C GLY A 31 12.94 -6.54 4.58
N ARG A 32 12.49 -7.29 5.60
CA ARG A 32 12.49 -8.77 5.59
C ARG A 32 11.30 -9.33 4.83
N THR A 33 10.24 -8.55 4.71
CA THR A 33 9.03 -8.91 3.95
C THR A 33 8.63 -7.78 3.01
N VAL A 34 7.91 -8.10 1.93
CA VAL A 34 7.42 -7.10 0.98
C VAL A 34 6.54 -6.04 1.67
N SER A 35 5.66 -6.44 2.59
CA SER A 35 4.80 -5.54 3.35
C SER A 35 5.60 -4.56 4.20
N GLU A 36 6.61 -5.06 4.92
CA GLU A 36 7.51 -4.22 5.73
C GLU A 36 8.29 -3.24 4.86
N THR A 37 8.86 -3.72 3.74
CA THR A 37 9.58 -2.86 2.80
C THR A 37 8.69 -1.75 2.25
N LEU A 38 7.42 -2.04 1.95
CA LEU A 38 6.44 -1.03 1.50
C LEU A 38 6.13 0.01 2.57
N GLU A 39 5.98 -0.40 3.83
CA GLU A 39 5.75 0.52 4.95
C GLU A 39 6.92 1.49 5.13
N ILE A 40 8.15 0.96 5.07
CA ILE A 40 9.37 1.78 5.17
C ILE A 40 9.49 2.71 3.95
N ALA A 41 9.25 2.20 2.74
CA ALA A 41 9.32 2.99 1.52
C ALA A 41 8.34 4.17 1.54
N ARG A 42 7.13 3.98 2.08
CA ARG A 42 6.14 5.07 2.26
C ARG A 42 6.66 6.17 3.18
N ASP A 43 7.25 5.80 4.31
CA ASP A 43 7.77 6.78 5.26
C ASP A 43 9.00 7.52 4.73
N VAL A 44 9.88 6.83 4.01
CA VAL A 44 11.03 7.45 3.31
C VAL A 44 10.54 8.40 2.21
N ALA A 45 9.59 7.97 1.37
CA ALA A 45 9.02 8.81 0.32
C ALA A 45 8.44 10.11 0.88
N ARG A 46 7.67 10.03 1.99
CA ARG A 46 7.11 11.20 2.66
C ARG A 46 8.21 12.17 3.10
N LYS A 47 9.23 11.66 3.81
CA LYS A 47 10.36 12.48 4.28
C LYS A 47 11.13 13.14 3.13
N LEU A 48 11.34 12.43 2.02
CA LEU A 48 12.05 12.97 0.85
C LEU A 48 11.24 14.07 0.14
N ILE A 49 9.91 13.92 0.09
CA ILE A 49 9.02 14.95 -0.45
C ILE A 49 8.98 16.17 0.46
N GLU A 50 8.93 15.98 1.78
CA GLU A 50 8.94 17.06 2.76
C GLU A 50 10.28 17.82 2.80
N ALA A 51 11.40 17.11 2.67
CA ALA A 51 12.74 17.70 2.68
C ALA A 51 13.06 18.51 1.41
N ARG A 52 12.40 18.21 0.28
CA ARG A 52 12.48 19.06 -0.92
C ARG A 52 11.52 20.24 -0.74
N GLU A 53 12.06 21.40 -0.35
CA GLU A 53 11.31 22.66 -0.16
C GLU A 53 10.47 23.06 -1.40
N GLU A 54 10.85 22.59 -2.60
CA GLU A 54 10.01 22.69 -3.79
C GLU A 54 9.20 21.41 -4.01
N LYS A 55 7.87 21.54 -3.87
CA LYS A 55 6.82 20.59 -4.33
C LYS A 55 6.99 20.04 -5.76
N LYS A 56 8.01 20.48 -6.52
CA LYS A 56 8.38 20.04 -7.87
C LYS A 56 8.60 18.52 -7.98
N ALA A 57 9.18 17.87 -6.97
CA ALA A 57 9.36 16.41 -7.01
C ALA A 57 8.03 15.65 -7.00
N ALA A 58 7.01 16.21 -6.35
CA ALA A 58 5.69 15.64 -6.39
C ALA A 58 4.93 16.06 -7.68
N PHE A 59 5.31 17.16 -8.36
CA PHE A 59 4.68 17.61 -9.62
C PHE A 59 4.85 16.62 -10.78
N GLY A 60 5.87 15.77 -10.75
CA GLY A 60 6.05 14.71 -11.74
C GLY A 60 5.29 13.42 -11.44
N LEU A 61 4.70 13.30 -10.24
CA LEU A 61 3.93 12.12 -9.89
C LEU A 61 2.47 12.27 -10.36
N PRO A 62 1.92 11.26 -11.04
CA PRO A 62 0.54 11.29 -11.47
C PRO A 62 -0.39 11.39 -10.26
N ILE A 63 -1.45 12.18 -10.41
CA ILE A 63 -2.55 12.23 -9.44
C ILE A 63 -3.28 10.88 -9.50
N VAL A 64 -3.77 10.40 -8.36
CA VAL A 64 -4.61 9.20 -8.33
C VAL A 64 -5.83 9.43 -9.23
N GLY A 65 -5.96 8.62 -10.28
CA GLY A 65 -7.12 8.66 -11.19
C GLY A 65 -8.33 7.91 -10.63
N ASP A 66 -9.47 8.03 -11.30
CA ASP A 66 -10.72 7.35 -10.90
C ASP A 66 -10.65 5.82 -11.05
N THR A 67 -9.69 5.31 -11.82
CA THR A 67 -9.47 3.87 -12.04
C THR A 67 -7.96 3.60 -12.14
N PHE A 68 -7.45 2.70 -11.31
CA PHE A 68 -6.06 2.25 -11.34
C PHE A 68 -5.95 0.82 -10.80
N ASP A 69 -4.99 0.06 -11.32
CA ASP A 69 -4.65 -1.27 -10.83
C ASP A 69 -3.61 -1.16 -9.71
N TYR A 70 -3.84 -1.87 -8.61
CA TYR A 70 -2.94 -1.87 -7.46
C TYR A 70 -2.58 -3.32 -7.06
N PRO A 71 -1.35 -3.78 -7.32
CA PRO A 71 -0.92 -5.11 -6.92
C PRO A 71 -0.87 -5.20 -5.39
N LEU A 72 -1.81 -5.94 -4.81
CA LEU A 72 -1.90 -6.14 -3.37
C LEU A 72 -1.20 -7.45 -2.97
N VAL A 73 -0.20 -7.32 -2.11
CA VAL A 73 0.49 -8.49 -1.53
C VAL A 73 -0.35 -9.03 -0.38
N ILE A 74 -0.79 -10.28 -0.50
CA ILE A 74 -1.58 -10.97 0.54
C ILE A 74 -0.79 -12.13 1.14
N GLY A 75 -0.83 -12.25 2.47
CA GLY A 75 -0.31 -13.41 3.17
C GLY A 75 -1.27 -14.59 3.05
N VAL A 76 -0.97 -15.57 2.20
CA VAL A 76 -1.74 -16.81 2.14
C VAL A 76 -1.24 -17.77 3.22
N ARG A 77 -2.04 -17.97 4.27
CA ARG A 77 -1.83 -19.08 5.20
C ARG A 77 -2.29 -20.36 4.52
N CYS A 78 -1.35 -21.23 4.16
CA CYS A 78 -1.66 -22.58 3.72
C CYS A 78 -2.02 -23.41 4.97
N GLY A 79 -3.29 -23.40 5.36
CA GLY A 79 -3.86 -24.35 6.32
C GLY A 79 -4.71 -25.40 5.59
N PRO A 80 -4.98 -26.58 6.18
CA PRO A 80 -5.90 -27.53 5.59
C PRO A 80 -7.25 -26.83 5.37
N VAL A 81 -7.74 -26.83 4.13
CA VAL A 81 -8.98 -26.17 3.73
C VAL A 81 -10.13 -26.83 4.51
N GLY A 82 -10.50 -26.26 5.66
CA GLY A 82 -11.65 -26.70 6.43
C GLY A 82 -12.87 -26.58 5.54
N ARG A 83 -13.59 -27.69 5.37
CA ARG A 83 -14.79 -27.82 4.53
C ARG A 83 -15.82 -26.78 4.98
N PHE A 84 -15.81 -25.60 4.36
CA PHE A 84 -16.74 -24.52 4.66
C PHE A 84 -18.12 -24.94 4.15
N ARG A 85 -18.92 -25.53 5.02
CA ARG A 85 -20.31 -25.86 4.71
C ARG A 85 -21.08 -24.54 4.69
N LEU A 86 -21.30 -24.01 3.50
CA LEU A 86 -22.25 -22.92 3.31
C LEU A 86 -23.63 -23.43 3.72
N SER A 87 -24.08 -23.03 4.90
CA SER A 87 -25.50 -23.16 5.27
C SER A 87 -26.29 -22.20 4.38
N PRO A 88 -27.24 -22.69 3.55
CA PRO A 88 -28.09 -21.82 2.78
C PRO A 88 -29.17 -21.29 3.71
N ASN A 89 -28.89 -20.20 4.44
CA ASN A 89 -29.95 -19.53 5.19
C ASN A 89 -30.48 -18.29 4.46
N ARG A 90 -31.75 -18.43 4.08
CA ARG A 90 -32.65 -17.45 3.49
C ARG A 90 -32.60 -16.12 4.24
N LYS A 91 -32.62 -15.04 3.45
CA LYS A 91 -33.06 -13.68 3.80
C LYS A 91 -32.29 -13.00 4.95
N LYS A 92 -31.32 -12.15 4.57
CA LYS A 92 -31.29 -10.73 4.94
C LYS A 92 -30.14 -10.03 4.22
N THR A 93 -30.49 -9.02 3.43
CA THR A 93 -29.61 -8.02 2.84
C THR A 93 -28.58 -7.51 3.86
N LYS A 94 -27.31 -7.91 3.69
CA LYS A 94 -26.19 -7.27 4.39
C LYS A 94 -25.96 -5.91 3.74
N LYS A 95 -26.65 -4.91 4.28
CA LYS A 95 -26.30 -3.49 4.12
C LYS A 95 -24.94 -3.32 4.77
N VAL A 96 -23.88 -3.25 3.96
CA VAL A 96 -22.53 -2.94 4.42
C VAL A 96 -22.56 -1.48 4.89
N ARG A 97 -22.75 -1.28 6.20
CA ARG A 97 -22.54 0.04 6.83
C ARG A 97 -21.04 0.21 7.03
N PHE A 98 -20.40 0.98 6.15
CA PHE A 98 -19.16 1.65 6.50
C PHE A 98 -19.49 2.69 7.59
N LEU A 99 -19.06 2.42 8.82
CA LEU A 99 -19.13 3.39 9.90
C LEU A 99 -17.89 4.30 9.80
N PHE A 100 -18.03 5.39 9.05
CA PHE A 100 -17.12 6.51 9.10
C PHE A 100 -17.54 7.38 10.29
N ARG A 101 -16.75 7.43 11.37
CA ARG A 101 -16.92 8.39 12.46
C ARG A 101 -16.02 9.60 12.16
N PRO A 102 -16.56 10.77 11.81
CA PRO A 102 -15.76 11.99 11.82
C PRO A 102 -15.47 12.37 13.28
N SER A 103 -14.21 12.55 13.62
CA SER A 103 -13.75 13.21 14.83
C SER A 103 -14.12 14.69 14.71
N GLY A 104 -15.20 15.10 15.39
CA GLY A 104 -15.57 16.50 15.54
C GLY A 104 -14.57 17.21 16.44
N GLY A 105 -14.02 18.32 15.95
CA GLY A 105 -13.28 19.28 16.75
C GLY A 105 -14.21 20.15 17.59
N GLY A 106 -13.69 20.58 18.73
CA GLY A 106 -14.17 21.65 19.60
C GLY A 106 -12.96 22.36 20.18
#